data_AF-A0A7G5XIS2-F1
#
_entry.id   AF-A0A7G5XIS2-F1
#
_cell.length_a   1.000
_cell.length_b   1.000
_cell.length_c   1.000
_cell.angle_alpha   90.00
_cell.angle_beta   90.00
_cell.angle_gamma   90.00
#
_symmetry.space_group_name_H-M   'P 1'
#
loop_
_entity.id
_entity.type
_entity.pdbx_description
1 polymer ?
#
loop_
_entity_poly.entity_id
_entity_poly.type
_entity_poly.pdbx_seq_one_letter_code
_entity_poly.pdbx_strand_id
1 'polypeptide(L)'
;MGINSEIAHYFANERKVPADNAYWKNKRIYISFGFGFQAIPFMFDLVHKCGISTDVLLQDDHVALMEQGFDKVGRYEHNEITFSEFLTECKVLLNGKVKQQHLAADLFALFSGKETSYFEFETKHKALARSDSFLFTLVDLDVSDEWVRSFLPIWYSLARPVLLLDDFKDLEDDRKNGDENMIIELGDNGEAVKKAYDFGMKDLEILSKVNPKLSKYIEEFFQKSLLQEHIRSMLVA
;
A
#
# COMPACT_ATOMS: atom_id res chain seq x y z
N MET A 1 -13.60 -8.31 -7.97
CA MET A 1 -12.90 -7.59 -6.88
C MET A 1 -13.67 -7.61 -5.55
N GLY A 2 -15.01 -7.55 -5.52
CA GLY A 2 -15.76 -7.72 -4.27
C GLY A 2 -15.66 -6.54 -3.28
N ILE A 3 -15.42 -5.35 -3.81
CA ILE A 3 -15.42 -4.08 -3.08
C ILE A 3 -16.86 -3.73 -2.70
N ASN A 4 -17.06 -3.15 -1.53
CA ASN A 4 -18.31 -2.48 -1.15
C ASN A 4 -18.74 -1.49 -2.25
N SER A 5 -20.03 -1.53 -2.63
CA SER A 5 -20.56 -0.74 -3.73
C SER A 5 -20.53 0.76 -3.49
N GLU A 6 -20.68 1.21 -2.25
CA GLU A 6 -20.62 2.62 -1.86
C GLU A 6 -19.20 3.16 -2.04
N ILE A 7 -18.19 2.45 -1.52
CA ILE A 7 -16.78 2.80 -1.68
C ILE A 7 -16.41 2.82 -3.17
N ALA A 8 -16.83 1.80 -3.93
CA ALA A 8 -16.58 1.74 -5.36
C ALA A 8 -17.24 2.90 -6.11
N HIS A 9 -18.48 3.24 -5.77
CA HIS A 9 -19.21 4.34 -6.39
C HIS A 9 -18.58 5.70 -6.09
N TYR A 10 -18.21 5.93 -4.82
CA TYR A 10 -17.57 7.15 -4.35
C TYR A 10 -16.30 7.46 -5.15
N PHE A 11 -15.35 6.53 -5.21
CA PHE A 11 -14.09 6.74 -5.93
C PHE A 11 -14.22 6.70 -7.46
N ALA A 12 -15.24 6.02 -8.00
CA ALA A 12 -15.45 5.96 -9.45
C ALA A 12 -16.15 7.20 -10.01
N ASN A 13 -17.11 7.77 -9.26
CA ASN A 13 -18.08 8.73 -9.81
C ASN A 13 -18.19 10.03 -9.02
N GLU A 14 -17.95 10.03 -7.72
CA GLU A 14 -18.23 11.19 -6.85
C GLU A 14 -16.96 12.00 -6.55
N ARG A 15 -15.89 11.33 -6.10
CA ARG A 15 -14.63 11.98 -5.72
C ARG A 15 -13.79 12.26 -6.96
N LYS A 16 -13.45 13.54 -7.15
CA LYS A 16 -12.48 13.97 -8.17
C LYS A 16 -11.07 13.86 -7.59
N VAL A 17 -10.14 13.37 -8.40
CA VAL A 17 -8.73 13.37 -8.02
C VAL A 17 -8.27 14.80 -7.74
N PRO A 18 -7.43 15.03 -6.71
CA PRO A 18 -6.92 16.35 -6.40
C PRO A 18 -6.10 16.90 -7.58
N ALA A 19 -6.34 18.18 -7.91
CA ALA A 19 -5.52 18.89 -8.89
C ALA A 19 -4.10 19.09 -8.33
N ASP A 20 -3.11 19.07 -9.21
CA ASP A 20 -1.70 19.35 -8.89
C ASP A 20 -1.10 18.47 -7.78
N ASN A 21 -1.62 17.24 -7.62
CA ASN A 21 -1.11 16.26 -6.67
C ASN A 21 -0.06 15.36 -7.34
N ALA A 22 1.11 15.23 -6.71
CA ALA A 22 2.25 14.49 -7.24
C ALA A 22 1.95 13.00 -7.47
N TYR A 23 1.10 12.39 -6.65
CA TYR A 23 0.73 10.97 -6.78
C TYR A 23 -0.19 10.72 -7.98
N TRP A 24 -1.16 11.60 -8.22
CA TRP A 24 -2.12 11.48 -9.32
C TRP A 24 -1.68 12.18 -10.61
N LYS A 25 -0.46 12.72 -10.69
CA LYS A 25 0.06 13.53 -11.81
C LYS A 25 -0.47 13.04 -13.19
N ASN A 26 -1.25 13.89 -13.85
CA ASN A 26 -1.91 13.65 -15.16
C ASN A 26 -3.06 12.62 -15.21
N LYS A 27 -3.55 12.15 -14.07
CA LYS A 27 -4.72 11.26 -13.97
C LYS A 27 -6.00 12.07 -13.80
N ARG A 28 -7.13 11.49 -14.22
CA ARG A 28 -8.46 12.13 -14.17
C ARG A 28 -9.45 11.45 -13.21
N ILE A 29 -9.14 10.23 -12.78
CA ILE A 29 -10.03 9.36 -11.99
C ILE A 29 -9.20 8.51 -11.02
N TYR A 30 -9.78 8.11 -9.87
CA TYR A 30 -9.10 7.22 -8.91
C TYR A 30 -8.95 5.80 -9.43
N ILE A 31 -9.87 5.34 -10.26
CA ILE A 31 -9.84 3.97 -10.76
C ILE A 31 -9.34 4.00 -12.20
N SER A 32 -8.03 3.78 -12.39
CA SER A 32 -7.42 3.68 -13.71
C SER A 32 -6.81 2.29 -13.96
N PHE A 33 -6.43 2.00 -15.20
CA PHE A 33 -5.67 0.78 -15.51
C PHE A 33 -4.27 0.87 -14.87
N GLY A 34 -3.99 -0.04 -13.94
CA GLY A 34 -2.78 -0.07 -13.12
C GLY A 34 -3.12 -0.35 -11.65
N PHE A 35 -2.35 -1.22 -10.99
CA PHE A 35 -2.73 -1.76 -9.67
C PHE A 35 -2.61 -0.71 -8.55
N GLY A 36 -1.63 0.19 -8.61
CA GLY A 36 -1.43 1.26 -7.61
C GLY A 36 -2.64 2.20 -7.40
N PHE A 37 -3.51 2.34 -8.40
CA PHE A 37 -4.70 3.19 -8.30
C PHE A 37 -5.94 2.43 -7.79
N GLN A 38 -6.02 1.13 -8.09
CA GLN A 38 -7.06 0.26 -7.53
C GLN A 38 -6.82 -0.03 -6.05
N ALA A 39 -5.57 0.13 -5.58
CA ALA A 39 -5.20 -0.06 -4.18
C ALA A 39 -6.04 0.81 -3.22
N ILE A 40 -6.35 2.07 -3.56
CA ILE A 40 -7.11 2.96 -2.66
C ILE A 40 -8.52 2.42 -2.35
N PRO A 41 -9.38 2.12 -3.34
CA PRO A 41 -10.65 1.46 -3.08
C PRO A 41 -10.52 0.11 -2.35
N PHE A 42 -9.46 -0.66 -2.61
CA PHE A 42 -9.23 -1.94 -1.90
C PHE A 42 -8.91 -1.73 -0.42
N MET A 43 -8.06 -0.76 -0.10
CA MET A 43 -7.70 -0.44 1.28
C MET A 43 -8.92 0.04 2.07
N PHE A 44 -9.71 0.95 1.50
CA PHE A 44 -10.95 1.43 2.14
C PHE A 44 -11.94 0.28 2.38
N ASP A 45 -12.10 -0.61 1.40
CA ASP A 45 -12.95 -1.80 1.55
C ASP A 45 -12.45 -2.76 2.63
N LEU A 46 -11.14 -2.93 2.80
CA LEU A 46 -10.59 -3.75 3.88
C LEU A 46 -10.82 -3.13 5.25
N VAL A 47 -10.57 -1.82 5.40
CA VAL A 47 -10.84 -1.11 6.66
C VAL A 47 -12.34 -1.22 7.01
N HIS A 48 -13.21 -1.09 6.00
CA HIS A 48 -14.64 -1.27 6.17
C HIS A 48 -15.02 -2.69 6.62
N LYS A 49 -14.47 -3.72 5.96
CA LYS A 49 -14.70 -5.13 6.33
C LYS A 49 -14.15 -5.49 7.70
N CYS A 50 -13.21 -4.70 8.22
CA CYS A 50 -12.70 -4.81 9.58
C CYS A 50 -13.52 -3.99 10.60
N GLY A 51 -14.67 -3.44 10.22
CA GLY A 51 -15.66 -2.90 11.14
C GLY A 51 -15.80 -1.38 11.16
N ILE A 52 -15.09 -0.64 10.30
CA ILE A 52 -15.25 0.82 10.22
C ILE A 52 -16.38 1.18 9.25
N SER A 53 -17.26 2.10 9.64
CA SER A 53 -18.39 2.51 8.79
C SER A 53 -17.91 3.28 7.56
N THR A 54 -18.60 3.11 6.43
CA THR A 54 -18.42 3.95 5.23
C THR A 54 -18.71 5.42 5.53
N ASP A 55 -19.63 5.73 6.46
CA ASP A 55 -19.91 7.10 6.92
C ASP A 55 -18.72 7.79 7.58
N VAL A 56 -17.75 7.02 8.08
CA VAL A 56 -16.50 7.52 8.67
C VAL A 56 -15.41 7.57 7.60
N LEU A 57 -15.26 6.49 6.82
CA LEU A 57 -14.20 6.39 5.81
C LEU A 57 -14.41 7.37 4.66
N LEU A 58 -15.62 7.61 4.21
CA LEU A 58 -15.89 8.45 3.04
C LEU A 58 -16.08 9.93 3.42
N GLN A 59 -15.76 10.33 4.65
CA GLN A 59 -15.77 11.73 5.04
C GLN A 59 -14.69 12.51 4.30
N ASP A 60 -15.05 13.71 3.85
CA ASP A 60 -14.15 14.56 3.07
C ASP A 60 -12.84 14.86 3.81
N ASP A 61 -12.88 15.05 5.13
CA ASP A 61 -11.67 15.32 5.93
C ASP A 61 -10.71 14.11 5.93
N HIS A 62 -11.24 12.89 6.06
CA HIS A 62 -10.43 11.66 6.03
C HIS A 62 -9.84 11.42 4.64
N VAL A 63 -10.68 11.53 3.61
CA VAL A 63 -10.26 11.34 2.21
C VAL A 63 -9.25 12.41 1.78
N ALA A 64 -9.46 13.68 2.18
CA ALA A 64 -8.51 14.76 1.91
C ALA A 64 -7.20 14.58 2.67
N LEU A 65 -7.23 14.03 3.89
CA LEU A 65 -6.02 13.71 4.65
C LEU A 65 -5.19 12.64 3.92
N MET A 66 -5.86 11.58 3.46
CA MET A 66 -5.24 10.54 2.64
C MET A 66 -4.60 11.15 1.39
N GLU A 67 -5.34 11.93 0.60
CA GLU A 67 -4.82 12.58 -0.61
C GLU A 67 -3.59 13.45 -0.38
N GLN A 68 -3.59 14.23 0.71
CA GLN A 68 -2.45 15.07 1.10
C GLN A 68 -1.26 14.24 1.57
N GLY A 69 -1.49 13.07 2.19
CA GLY A 69 -0.43 12.13 2.53
C GLY A 69 0.20 11.52 1.28
N PHE A 70 -0.63 11.07 0.34
CA PHE A 70 -0.20 10.53 -0.95
C PHE A 70 0.59 11.55 -1.78
N ASP A 71 0.19 12.82 -1.77
CA ASP A 71 0.97 13.91 -2.40
C ASP A 71 2.41 13.93 -1.89
N LYS A 72 2.59 13.84 -0.57
CA LYS A 72 3.91 13.89 0.07
C LYS A 72 4.76 12.68 -0.28
N VAL A 73 4.15 11.50 -0.31
CA VAL A 73 4.81 10.27 -0.78
C VAL A 73 5.27 10.45 -2.22
N GLY A 74 4.37 10.90 -3.11
CA GLY A 74 4.70 11.13 -4.51
C GLY A 74 5.81 12.18 -4.71
N ARG A 75 5.82 13.26 -3.93
CA ARG A 75 6.91 14.27 -3.98
C ARG A 75 8.24 13.68 -3.52
N TYR A 76 8.23 12.81 -2.51
CA TYR A 76 9.42 12.11 -2.06
C TYR A 76 9.94 11.13 -3.11
N GLU A 77 9.07 10.28 -3.67
CA GLU A 77 9.43 9.30 -4.71
C GLU A 77 9.95 9.97 -6.00
N HIS A 78 9.44 11.15 -6.34
CA HIS A 78 9.94 11.94 -7.46
C HIS A 78 11.19 12.77 -7.13
N ASN A 79 11.81 12.58 -5.96
CA ASN A 79 12.98 13.33 -5.48
C ASN A 79 12.76 14.86 -5.41
N GLU A 80 11.51 15.31 -5.27
CA GLU A 80 11.17 16.72 -5.11
C GLU A 80 11.40 17.21 -3.66
N ILE A 81 11.38 16.28 -2.70
CA ILE A 81 11.71 16.53 -1.29
C ILE A 81 12.60 15.41 -0.75
N THR A 82 13.38 15.73 0.28
CA THR A 82 14.13 14.75 1.06
C THR A 82 13.22 13.96 1.99
N PHE A 83 13.69 12.79 2.42
CA PHE A 83 12.96 11.97 3.41
C PHE A 83 12.72 12.70 4.74
N SER A 84 13.65 13.55 5.19
CA SER A 84 13.48 14.36 6.40
C SER A 84 12.36 15.41 6.24
N GLU A 85 12.28 16.04 5.06
CA GLU A 85 11.20 16.96 4.72
C GLU A 85 9.86 16.23 4.64
N PHE A 86 9.81 15.06 4.01
CA PHE A 86 8.63 14.20 3.99
C PHE A 86 8.08 13.95 5.41
N LEU A 87 8.93 13.51 6.35
CA LEU A 87 8.49 13.26 7.74
C LEU A 87 8.04 14.53 8.46
N THR A 88 8.70 15.66 8.21
CA THR A 88 8.31 16.96 8.78
C THR A 88 6.95 17.39 8.25
N GLU A 89 6.73 17.28 6.95
CA GLU A 89 5.46 17.61 6.32
C GLU A 89 4.32 16.67 6.79
N CYS A 90 4.59 15.39 7.02
CA CYS A 90 3.62 14.46 7.60
C CYS A 90 3.23 14.86 9.04
N LYS A 91 4.19 15.29 9.87
CA LYS A 91 3.88 15.81 11.22
C LYS A 91 3.00 17.05 11.18
N VAL A 92 3.28 17.97 10.25
CA VAL A 92 2.46 19.18 10.05
C VAL A 92 1.06 18.81 9.58
N LEU A 93 0.94 17.90 8.61
CA LEU A 93 -0.33 17.46 8.05
C LEU A 93 -1.26 16.84 9.11
N LEU A 94 -0.68 16.03 9.99
CA LEU A 94 -1.38 15.25 11.02
C LEU A 94 -1.63 16.04 12.31
N ASN A 95 -1.04 17.23 12.47
CA ASN A 95 -1.18 18.02 13.68
C ASN A 95 -2.65 18.33 14.01
N GLY A 96 -3.09 17.95 15.20
CA GLY A 96 -4.48 18.11 15.65
C GLY A 96 -5.50 17.16 15.02
N LYS A 97 -5.08 16.22 14.16
CA LYS A 97 -5.95 15.26 13.49
C LYS A 97 -5.78 13.81 13.97
N VAL A 98 -4.66 13.50 14.64
CA VAL A 98 -4.37 12.16 15.15
C VAL A 98 -5.39 11.76 16.22
N LYS A 99 -6.09 10.66 15.98
CA LYS A 99 -6.95 9.97 16.95
C LYS A 99 -6.28 8.69 17.46
N GLN A 100 -5.58 7.96 16.59
CA GLN A 100 -4.75 6.81 16.97
C GLN A 100 -3.30 7.25 17.27
N GLN A 101 -3.06 7.59 18.55
CA GLN A 101 -1.77 8.15 18.99
C GLN A 101 -0.61 7.16 18.93
N HIS A 102 -0.84 5.89 19.28
CA HIS A 102 0.20 4.87 19.31
C HIS A 102 0.68 4.52 17.90
N LEU A 103 -0.23 4.43 16.93
CA LEU A 103 0.08 4.15 15.55
C LEU A 103 0.87 5.30 14.93
N ALA A 104 0.44 6.55 15.17
CA ALA A 104 1.19 7.71 14.71
C ALA A 104 2.60 7.75 15.32
N ALA A 105 2.74 7.52 16.64
CA ALA A 105 4.03 7.50 17.33
C ALA A 105 4.97 6.44 16.75
N ASP A 106 4.47 5.22 16.55
CA ASP A 106 5.25 4.12 16.01
C ASP A 106 5.63 4.32 14.54
N LEU A 107 4.74 4.86 13.70
CA LEU A 107 5.09 5.19 12.31
C LEU A 107 6.20 6.23 12.25
N PHE A 108 6.13 7.29 13.07
CA PHE A 108 7.20 8.27 13.13
C PHE A 108 8.50 7.68 13.70
N ALA A 109 8.43 6.76 14.66
CA ALA A 109 9.60 6.05 15.17
C ALA A 109 10.24 5.19 14.08
N LEU A 110 9.44 4.32 13.43
CA LEU A 110 9.82 3.45 12.33
C LEU A 110 10.54 4.25 11.23
N PHE A 111 9.89 5.28 10.70
CA PHE A 111 10.48 6.09 9.65
C PHE A 111 11.67 6.93 10.11
N SER A 112 11.83 7.21 11.41
CA SER A 112 13.03 7.86 11.92
C SER A 112 14.18 6.88 12.24
N GLY A 113 14.02 5.59 11.91
CA GLY A 113 15.00 4.54 12.25
C GLY A 113 15.08 4.23 13.74
N LYS A 114 13.99 4.44 14.49
CA LYS A 114 13.88 4.17 15.92
C LYS A 114 12.99 2.95 16.16
N GLU A 115 13.15 2.34 17.32
CA GLU A 115 12.32 1.21 17.74
C GLU A 115 10.85 1.63 17.92
N THR A 116 9.94 0.78 17.48
CA THR A 116 8.49 0.91 17.73
C THR A 116 8.13 0.30 19.07
N SER A 117 7.11 0.83 19.73
CA SER A 117 6.73 0.45 21.10
C SER A 117 5.43 -0.34 21.15
N TYR A 118 4.54 -0.16 20.18
CA TYR A 118 3.19 -0.71 20.24
C TYR A 118 2.98 -1.79 19.19
N PHE A 119 3.36 -1.57 17.93
CA PHE A 119 3.03 -2.43 16.81
C PHE A 119 4.27 -2.94 16.06
N GLU A 120 4.10 -4.07 15.40
CA GLU A 120 5.13 -4.67 14.54
C GLU A 120 4.87 -4.29 13.08
N PHE A 121 5.94 -3.87 12.40
CA PHE A 121 5.90 -3.39 11.03
C PHE A 121 6.77 -4.23 10.10
N GLU A 122 6.57 -4.10 8.78
CA GLU A 122 7.45 -4.76 7.82
C GLU A 122 8.81 -4.06 7.82
N THR A 123 9.84 -4.75 8.29
CA THR A 123 11.20 -4.21 8.41
C THR A 123 12.26 -5.13 7.84
N LYS A 124 11.87 -6.33 7.40
CA LYS A 124 12.78 -7.33 6.85
C LYS A 124 13.08 -7.05 5.39
N HIS A 125 12.08 -6.58 4.65
CA HIS A 125 12.18 -6.35 3.21
C HIS A 125 11.92 -4.89 2.87
N LYS A 126 12.93 -4.19 2.37
CA LYS A 126 12.83 -2.75 2.09
C LYS A 126 11.80 -2.47 0.99
N ALA A 127 11.81 -3.31 -0.05
CA ALA A 127 10.87 -3.21 -1.16
C ALA A 127 9.40 -3.34 -0.73
N LEU A 128 9.13 -4.02 0.40
CA LEU A 128 7.78 -4.20 0.92
C LEU A 128 7.45 -3.21 2.05
N ALA A 129 8.44 -2.80 2.84
CA ALA A 129 8.29 -1.85 3.94
C ALA A 129 7.75 -0.47 3.49
N ARG A 130 7.90 -0.11 2.20
CA ARG A 130 7.33 1.12 1.65
C ARG A 130 5.81 1.24 1.82
N SER A 131 5.11 0.11 1.96
CA SER A 131 3.67 0.12 2.25
C SER A 131 3.31 0.84 3.54
N ASP A 132 4.21 0.89 4.53
CA ASP A 132 3.88 1.39 5.87
C ASP A 132 3.60 2.89 5.87
N SER A 133 4.06 3.60 4.84
CA SER A 133 3.79 5.02 4.66
C SER A 133 2.28 5.28 4.50
N PHE A 134 1.55 4.32 3.93
CA PHE A 134 0.10 4.40 3.76
C PHE A 134 -0.67 4.21 5.07
N LEU A 135 -0.06 3.67 6.13
CA LEU A 135 -0.71 3.54 7.43
C LEU A 135 -0.94 4.90 8.11
N PHE A 136 -0.26 5.96 7.67
CA PHE A 136 -0.61 7.33 8.08
C PHE A 136 -2.04 7.72 7.71
N THR A 137 -2.66 7.05 6.74
CA THR A 137 -4.07 7.28 6.38
C THR A 137 -5.06 6.76 7.43
N LEU A 138 -4.60 5.99 8.42
CA LEU A 138 -5.46 5.40 9.45
C LEU A 138 -5.38 6.13 10.79
N VAL A 139 -4.42 7.04 10.97
CA VAL A 139 -4.16 7.64 12.29
C VAL A 139 -5.22 8.64 12.73
N ASP A 140 -6.07 9.12 11.82
CA ASP A 140 -7.21 9.99 12.11
C ASP A 140 -8.50 9.21 12.40
N LEU A 141 -8.46 7.88 12.35
CA LEU A 141 -9.56 7.02 12.75
C LEU A 141 -9.54 6.80 14.27
N ASP A 142 -10.73 6.85 14.88
CA ASP A 142 -10.91 6.56 16.30
C ASP A 142 -11.03 5.05 16.49
N VAL A 143 -9.87 4.38 16.57
CA VAL A 143 -9.77 2.91 16.68
C VAL A 143 -8.86 2.51 17.83
N SER A 144 -9.13 1.35 18.42
CA SER A 144 -8.33 0.81 19.52
C SER A 144 -7.00 0.21 19.05
N ASP A 145 -6.03 0.07 19.96
CA ASP A 145 -4.80 -0.69 19.69
C ASP A 145 -5.11 -2.14 19.29
N GLU A 146 -6.13 -2.75 19.90
CA GLU A 146 -6.56 -4.11 19.58
C GLU A 146 -7.03 -4.21 18.13
N TRP A 147 -7.76 -3.19 17.65
CA TRP A 147 -8.17 -3.10 16.26
C TRP A 147 -6.95 -2.99 15.34
N VAL A 148 -6.00 -2.10 15.64
CA VAL A 148 -4.77 -1.94 14.85
C VAL A 148 -3.97 -3.25 14.78
N ARG A 149 -3.81 -3.94 15.92
CA ARG A 149 -3.14 -5.26 15.97
C ARG A 149 -3.81 -6.30 15.09
N SER A 150 -5.13 -6.31 15.08
CA SER A 150 -5.91 -7.23 14.23
C SER A 150 -5.85 -6.84 12.75
N PHE A 151 -5.73 -5.55 12.46
CA PHE A 151 -5.77 -5.02 11.11
C PHE A 151 -4.42 -5.11 10.40
N LEU A 152 -3.29 -4.92 11.09
CA LEU A 152 -1.97 -4.92 10.45
C LEU A 152 -1.67 -6.19 9.62
N PRO A 153 -1.96 -7.42 10.09
CA PRO A 153 -1.82 -8.61 9.24
C PRO A 153 -2.70 -8.57 7.99
N ILE A 154 -3.90 -7.99 8.08
CA ILE A 154 -4.84 -7.84 6.95
C ILE A 154 -4.33 -6.77 5.99
N TRP A 155 -3.77 -5.67 6.50
CA TRP A 155 -3.09 -4.65 5.72
C TRP A 155 -1.97 -5.27 4.85
N TYR A 156 -1.06 -6.02 5.48
CA TYR A 156 0.04 -6.66 4.77
C TYR A 156 -0.43 -7.70 3.76
N SER A 157 -1.55 -8.39 4.05
CA SER A 157 -2.18 -9.34 3.14
C SER A 157 -2.66 -8.73 1.81
N LEU A 158 -2.80 -7.41 1.74
CA LEU A 158 -3.11 -6.67 0.52
C LEU A 158 -1.89 -5.92 0.01
N ALA A 159 -1.27 -5.09 0.86
CA ALA A 159 -0.28 -4.12 0.43
C ALA A 159 0.96 -4.81 -0.17
N ARG A 160 1.45 -5.89 0.45
CA ARG A 160 2.63 -6.61 -0.05
C ARG A 160 2.37 -7.31 -1.38
N PRO A 161 1.25 -8.05 -1.56
CA PRO A 161 0.87 -8.55 -2.89
C PRO A 161 0.82 -7.47 -3.97
N VAL A 162 0.30 -6.28 -3.67
CA VAL A 162 0.26 -5.17 -4.63
C VAL A 162 1.68 -4.73 -5.01
N LEU A 163 2.55 -4.50 -4.04
CA LEU A 163 3.94 -4.11 -4.30
C LEU A 163 4.72 -5.20 -5.05
N LEU A 164 4.50 -6.47 -4.70
CA LEU A 164 5.09 -7.59 -5.41
C LEU A 164 4.65 -7.62 -6.88
N LEU A 165 3.37 -7.37 -7.19
CA LEU A 165 2.94 -7.32 -8.59
C LEU A 165 3.67 -6.25 -9.40
N ASP A 166 3.94 -5.09 -8.79
CA ASP A 166 4.77 -4.05 -9.40
C ASP A 166 6.22 -4.53 -9.55
N ASP A 167 6.82 -5.14 -8.52
CA ASP A 167 8.19 -5.69 -8.58
C ASP A 167 8.35 -6.77 -9.68
N PHE A 168 7.34 -7.63 -9.88
CA PHE A 168 7.36 -8.60 -10.97
C PHE A 168 7.32 -7.91 -12.34
N LYS A 169 6.48 -6.87 -12.46
CA LYS A 169 6.25 -6.16 -13.71
C LYS A 169 7.46 -5.30 -14.10
N ASP A 170 8.06 -4.62 -13.14
CA ASP A 170 9.06 -3.58 -13.37
C ASP A 170 10.50 -4.06 -13.13
N LEU A 171 10.70 -5.37 -12.88
CA LEU A 171 11.99 -5.99 -12.56
C LEU A 171 13.17 -5.56 -13.46
N GLU A 172 12.98 -5.48 -14.77
CA GLU A 172 14.08 -5.10 -15.67
C GLU A 172 14.48 -3.62 -15.53
N ASP A 173 13.49 -2.74 -15.36
CA ASP A 173 13.70 -1.31 -15.15
C ASP A 173 14.32 -1.07 -13.76
N ASP A 174 13.79 -1.72 -12.72
CA ASP A 174 14.31 -1.62 -11.35
C ASP A 174 15.76 -2.09 -11.27
N ARG A 175 16.09 -3.21 -11.94
CA ARG A 175 17.47 -3.72 -12.02
C ARG A 175 18.42 -2.72 -12.67
N LYS A 176 17.95 -2.04 -13.72
CA LYS A 176 18.75 -1.07 -14.47
C LYS A 176 18.99 0.21 -13.67
N ASN A 177 17.99 0.66 -12.92
CA ASN A 177 18.04 1.91 -12.17
C ASN A 177 18.63 1.74 -10.76
N GLY A 178 18.64 0.50 -10.24
CA GLY A 178 19.01 0.22 -8.85
C GLY A 178 17.90 0.53 -7.85
N ASP A 179 16.64 0.49 -8.31
CA ASP A 179 15.45 0.78 -7.50
C ASP A 179 15.11 -0.41 -6.58
N GLU A 180 14.31 -0.19 -5.53
CA GLU A 180 13.90 -1.26 -4.62
C GLU A 180 12.99 -2.28 -5.32
N ASN A 181 13.39 -3.56 -5.28
CA ASN A 181 12.61 -4.66 -5.83
C ASN A 181 12.85 -5.94 -5.02
N MET A 182 11.78 -6.63 -4.63
CA MET A 182 11.85 -7.83 -3.78
C MET A 182 12.57 -9.00 -4.44
N ILE A 183 12.44 -9.21 -5.75
CA ILE A 183 13.12 -10.29 -6.46
C ILE A 183 14.63 -10.03 -6.47
N ILE A 184 15.04 -8.77 -6.65
CA ILE A 184 16.45 -8.35 -6.58
C ILE A 184 16.99 -8.57 -5.16
N GLU A 185 16.25 -8.11 -4.14
CA GLU A 185 16.62 -8.26 -2.72
C GLU A 185 16.82 -9.74 -2.33
N LEU A 186 16.02 -10.64 -2.90
CA LEU A 186 16.08 -12.08 -2.67
C LEU A 186 17.18 -12.81 -3.47
N GLY A 187 17.94 -12.11 -4.31
CA GLY A 187 19.11 -12.64 -5.02
C GLY A 187 18.99 -12.73 -6.54
N ASP A 188 17.98 -12.08 -7.14
CA ASP A 188 17.83 -11.85 -8.59
C ASP A 188 18.00 -13.11 -9.47
N ASN A 189 17.30 -14.19 -9.11
CA ASN A 189 17.35 -15.46 -9.83
C ASN A 189 15.99 -16.20 -9.77
N GLY A 190 15.88 -17.35 -10.44
CA GLY A 190 14.65 -18.13 -10.46
C GLY A 190 14.13 -18.58 -9.08
N GLU A 191 15.03 -18.79 -8.10
CA GLU A 191 14.64 -19.10 -6.72
C GLU A 191 14.07 -17.85 -6.00
N ALA A 192 14.63 -16.67 -6.27
CA ALA A 192 14.08 -15.41 -5.79
C ALA A 192 12.66 -15.15 -6.31
N VAL A 193 12.42 -15.42 -7.60
CA VAL A 193 11.08 -15.34 -8.21
C VAL A 193 10.09 -16.26 -7.51
N LYS A 194 10.47 -17.53 -7.28
CA LYS A 194 9.62 -18.51 -6.58
C LYS A 194 9.30 -18.06 -5.15
N LYS A 195 10.31 -17.59 -4.41
CA LYS A 195 10.12 -17.09 -3.05
C LYS A 195 9.19 -15.87 -3.02
N ALA A 196 9.38 -14.90 -3.90
CA ALA A 196 8.52 -13.72 -4.01
C ALA A 196 7.06 -14.11 -4.31
N TYR A 197 6.86 -15.07 -5.23
CA TYR A 197 5.54 -15.63 -5.53
C TYR A 197 4.92 -16.31 -4.30
N ASP A 198 5.67 -17.18 -3.62
CA ASP A 198 5.19 -17.91 -2.43
C ASP A 198 4.86 -16.97 -1.27
N PHE A 199 5.60 -15.87 -1.12
CA PHE A 199 5.27 -14.79 -0.18
C PHE A 199 3.92 -14.17 -0.51
N GLY A 200 3.72 -13.75 -1.76
CA GLY A 200 2.45 -13.21 -2.23
C GLY A 200 1.29 -14.17 -2.00
N MET A 201 1.46 -15.46 -2.32
CA MET A 201 0.41 -16.47 -2.13
C MET A 201 0.02 -16.66 -0.65
N LYS A 202 0.99 -16.67 0.27
CA LYS A 202 0.72 -16.74 1.72
C LYS A 202 -0.06 -15.54 2.22
N ASP A 203 0.29 -14.35 1.75
CA ASP A 203 -0.46 -13.12 2.06
C ASP A 203 -1.90 -13.23 1.53
N LEU A 204 -2.10 -13.77 0.32
CA LEU A 204 -3.42 -13.99 -0.25
C LEU A 204 -4.29 -14.99 0.52
N GLU A 205 -3.70 -15.94 1.25
CA GLU A 205 -4.46 -16.83 2.16
C GLU A 205 -5.14 -16.04 3.27
N ILE A 206 -4.46 -15.02 3.83
CA ILE A 206 -5.02 -14.12 4.84
C ILE A 206 -6.10 -13.25 4.19
N LEU A 207 -5.78 -12.63 3.05
CA LEU A 207 -6.72 -11.75 2.34
C LEU A 207 -8.01 -12.49 1.95
N SER A 208 -7.92 -13.77 1.59
CA SER A 208 -9.07 -14.59 1.20
C SER A 208 -10.14 -14.70 2.29
N LYS A 209 -9.74 -14.60 3.56
CA LYS A 209 -10.65 -14.67 4.73
C LYS A 209 -11.49 -13.41 4.86
N VAL A 210 -11.01 -12.28 4.36
CA VAL A 210 -11.67 -10.96 4.45
C VAL A 210 -12.34 -10.59 3.12
N ASN A 211 -11.64 -10.78 2.01
CA ASN A 211 -12.14 -10.50 0.66
C ASN A 211 -11.70 -11.58 -0.34
N PRO A 212 -12.43 -12.72 -0.44
CA PRO A 212 -12.06 -13.82 -1.33
C PRO A 212 -12.09 -13.45 -2.82
N LYS A 213 -12.95 -12.50 -3.21
CA LYS A 213 -13.04 -12.02 -4.59
C LYS A 213 -11.86 -11.13 -4.98
N LEU A 214 -11.27 -10.40 -4.04
CA LEU A 214 -10.07 -9.61 -4.27
C LEU A 214 -8.83 -10.50 -4.24
N SER A 215 -8.74 -11.43 -3.28
CA SER A 215 -7.67 -12.41 -3.20
C SER A 215 -7.52 -13.18 -4.52
N LYS A 216 -8.62 -13.77 -5.03
CA LYS A 216 -8.62 -14.45 -6.33
C LYS A 216 -8.24 -13.54 -7.49
N TYR A 217 -8.70 -12.29 -7.47
CA TYR A 217 -8.35 -11.32 -8.51
C TYR A 217 -6.84 -11.06 -8.53
N ILE A 218 -6.20 -10.85 -7.37
CA ILE A 218 -4.75 -10.64 -7.26
C ILE A 218 -3.98 -11.92 -7.63
N GLU A 219 -4.46 -13.09 -7.24
CA GLU A 219 -3.89 -14.39 -7.62
C GLU A 219 -3.78 -14.54 -9.15
N GLU A 220 -4.84 -14.20 -9.88
CA GLU A 220 -4.85 -14.24 -11.35
C GLU A 220 -3.80 -13.29 -11.97
N PHE A 221 -3.47 -12.18 -11.30
CA PHE A 221 -2.38 -11.30 -11.74
C PHE A 221 -1.01 -11.91 -11.49
N PHE A 222 -0.77 -12.51 -10.31
CA PHE A 222 0.49 -13.22 -10.06
C PHE A 222 0.74 -14.33 -11.08
N GLN A 223 -0.29 -15.12 -11.38
CA GLN A 223 -0.19 -16.19 -12.39
C GLN A 223 0.17 -15.62 -13.76
N LYS A 224 -0.37 -14.45 -14.14
CA LYS A 224 0.01 -13.76 -15.38
C LYS A 224 1.42 -13.19 -15.33
N SER A 225 1.86 -12.68 -14.17
CA SER A 225 3.22 -12.15 -14.00
C SER A 225 4.29 -13.22 -14.24
N LEU A 226 4.04 -14.48 -13.86
CA LEU A 226 4.93 -15.60 -14.16
C LEU A 226 5.10 -15.89 -15.66
N LEU A 227 4.17 -15.42 -16.50
CA LEU A 227 4.21 -15.62 -17.96
C LEU A 227 4.97 -14.50 -18.68
N GLN A 228 5.36 -13.43 -17.99
CA GLN A 228 6.16 -12.37 -18.58
C GLN A 228 7.53 -12.91 -19.00
N GLU A 229 8.03 -12.46 -20.14
CA GLU A 229 9.22 -13.04 -20.77
C GLU A 229 10.46 -12.98 -19.88
N HIS A 230 10.70 -11.83 -19.23
CA HIS A 230 11.82 -11.62 -18.32
C HIS A 230 11.72 -12.44 -17.03
N ILE A 231 10.50 -12.74 -16.56
CA ILE A 231 10.30 -13.62 -15.41
C ILE A 231 10.48 -15.09 -15.80
N ARG A 232 9.90 -15.47 -16.95
CA ARG A 232 9.95 -16.85 -17.45
C ARG A 232 11.38 -17.28 -17.77
N SER A 233 12.20 -16.40 -18.31
CA SER A 233 13.60 -16.68 -18.62
C SER A 233 14.39 -17.06 -17.35
N MET A 234 14.11 -16.40 -16.22
CA MET A 234 14.75 -16.67 -14.92
C MET A 234 14.31 -18.01 -14.31
N LEU A 235 13.11 -18.48 -14.60
CA LEU A 235 12.57 -19.74 -14.06
C LEU A 235 13.09 -20.99 -14.81
N VAL A 236 13.60 -20.81 -16.02
CA VAL A 236 14.11 -21.89 -16.89
C VAL A 236 15.63 -21.99 -16.84
N ALA A 237 16.32 -20.92 -16.41
CA ALA A 237 17.76 -20.85 -16.19
C ALA A 237 18.19 -21.61 -14.93
#